data_AF-A0A355FAU6-F1
#
_entry.id   AF-A0A355FAU6-F1
#
_cell.length_a   1.000
_cell.length_b   1.000
_cell.length_c   1.000
_cell.angle_alpha   90.00
_cell.angle_beta   90.00
_cell.angle_gamma   90.00
#
_symmetry.space_group_name_H-M   'P 1'
#
loop_
_entity.id
_entity.type
_entity.pdbx_description
1 polymer ?
#
loop_
_entity_poly.entity_id
_entity_poly.type
_entity_poly.pdbx_seq_one_letter_code
_entity_poly.pdbx_strand_id
1 'polypeptide(L)'
;MSEQNGLRKVPLGVLAMLLLVSSVVSGADPEGELSARWQGGTVLVRLPIASSCDGFFNDNDVVGSRVDSKARHRFDAGEVARVDRINVKRNRVDVQLELSEGVLEEVQDGPFTLYDAKVCKVQLKVPVPDRSDGAAVDRRLAELLERVGSVREAEASPGWNGRRRASYPPDYEETLAAHAAWKAAQVNAAVQARMDDAIEEAARVTDRVRAEPDYLDGFAAGLDKARDLYYGDCPSLLTKTFSPSSGGGGKSSDWRRGYEDGQRLGFHVELLRYLRGCFVPVPPAPEAL
;
A
#
# COMPACT_ATOMS: atom_id res chain seq x y z
N MET A 1 18.82 -11.21 -55.83
CA MET A 1 18.03 -12.47 -55.90
C MET A 1 16.93 -12.31 -54.86
N SER A 2 15.77 -11.71 -55.17
CA SER A 2 14.74 -11.98 -56.18
C SER A 2 14.01 -13.31 -55.94
N GLU A 3 12.83 -13.23 -55.31
CA GLU A 3 11.71 -14.19 -55.31
C GLU A 3 10.59 -13.50 -54.50
N GLN A 4 9.55 -12.86 -55.05
CA GLN A 4 8.47 -13.22 -55.98
C GLN A 4 7.53 -14.37 -55.54
N ASN A 5 6.26 -13.95 -55.38
CA ASN A 5 5.00 -14.62 -55.73
C ASN A 5 4.28 -15.50 -54.70
N GLY A 6 2.98 -15.18 -54.53
CA GLY A 6 2.04 -16.10 -53.91
C GLY A 6 0.62 -15.60 -53.59
N LEU A 7 0.06 -14.60 -54.30
CA LEU A 7 -1.35 -14.23 -54.12
C LEU A 7 -2.27 -15.32 -54.69
N ARG A 8 -2.89 -16.14 -53.82
CA ARG A 8 -3.96 -17.07 -54.19
C ARG A 8 -5.32 -16.41 -53.97
N LYS A 9 -6.10 -16.33 -55.05
CA LYS A 9 -7.53 -15.96 -55.07
C LYS A 9 -8.34 -17.09 -54.42
N VAL A 10 -9.16 -16.76 -53.42
CA VAL A 10 -10.16 -17.67 -52.82
C VAL A 10 -11.54 -17.29 -53.37
N PRO A 11 -12.37 -18.25 -53.81
CA PRO A 11 -13.66 -17.98 -54.42
C PRO A 11 -14.72 -17.54 -53.40
N LEU A 12 -15.57 -16.62 -53.86
CA LEU A 12 -16.82 -16.18 -53.26
C LEU A 12 -17.75 -17.39 -53.06
N GLY A 13 -17.89 -17.85 -51.82
CA GLY A 13 -18.94 -18.78 -51.39
C GLY A 13 -20.04 -18.01 -50.67
N VAL A 14 -21.20 -17.87 -51.33
CA VAL A 14 -22.42 -17.30 -50.76
C VAL A 14 -22.93 -18.24 -49.67
N LEU A 15 -22.74 -17.85 -48.41
CA LEU A 15 -23.38 -18.49 -47.26
C LEU A 15 -24.48 -17.55 -46.75
N ALA A 16 -25.72 -17.83 -47.15
CA ALA A 16 -26.91 -17.22 -46.58
C ALA A 16 -27.11 -17.76 -45.16
N MET A 17 -26.52 -17.09 -44.17
CA MET A 17 -26.84 -17.29 -42.75
C MET A 17 -28.20 -16.65 -42.47
N LEU A 18 -29.20 -17.50 -42.21
CA LEU A 18 -30.44 -17.08 -41.56
C LEU A 18 -30.10 -16.43 -40.22
N LEU A 19 -30.27 -15.11 -40.15
CA LEU A 19 -30.33 -14.34 -38.91
C LEU A 19 -31.62 -14.70 -38.18
N LEU A 20 -31.58 -15.77 -37.38
CA LEU A 20 -32.49 -15.93 -36.24
C LEU A 20 -32.12 -14.85 -35.24
N VAL A 21 -32.72 -13.67 -35.42
CA VAL A 21 -32.70 -12.59 -34.43
C VAL A 21 -33.54 -13.07 -33.25
N SER A 22 -32.90 -13.82 -32.35
CA SER A 22 -33.45 -14.11 -31.04
C SER A 22 -33.64 -12.76 -30.34
N SER A 23 -34.88 -12.28 -30.30
CA SER A 23 -35.30 -11.16 -29.47
C SER A 23 -35.05 -11.55 -28.01
N VAL A 24 -33.84 -11.32 -27.53
CA VAL A 24 -33.52 -11.41 -26.11
C VAL A 24 -34.36 -10.31 -25.47
N VAL A 25 -35.47 -10.70 -24.84
CA VAL A 25 -36.17 -9.82 -23.89
C VAL A 25 -35.22 -9.71 -22.71
N SER A 26 -34.23 -8.83 -22.84
CA SER A 26 -33.47 -8.34 -21.70
C SER A 26 -34.47 -7.64 -20.80
N GLY A 27 -34.94 -8.34 -19.77
CA GLY A 27 -35.56 -7.65 -18.64
C GLY A 27 -34.60 -6.54 -18.25
N ALA A 28 -35.07 -5.29 -18.33
CA ALA A 28 -34.24 -4.12 -18.09
C ALA A 28 -33.66 -4.26 -16.68
N ASP A 29 -32.37 -4.55 -16.60
CA ASP A 29 -31.61 -4.53 -15.36
C ASP A 29 -31.28 -3.05 -15.08
N PRO A 30 -32.04 -2.37 -14.20
CA PRO A 30 -31.89 -0.95 -13.99
C PRO A 30 -30.51 -0.60 -13.43
N GLU A 31 -29.89 -1.52 -12.69
CA GLU A 31 -28.54 -1.34 -12.13
C GLU A 31 -27.48 -1.39 -13.23
N GLY A 32 -27.59 -2.34 -14.15
CA GLY A 32 -26.72 -2.44 -15.33
C GLY A 32 -26.81 -1.20 -16.22
N GLU A 33 -28.03 -0.70 -16.47
CA GLU A 33 -28.26 0.48 -17.29
C GLU A 33 -27.71 1.76 -16.65
N LEU A 34 -27.92 1.95 -15.34
CA LEU A 34 -27.35 3.06 -14.58
C LEU A 34 -25.83 2.99 -14.52
N SER A 35 -25.27 1.80 -14.26
CA SER A 35 -23.83 1.60 -14.22
C SER A 35 -23.19 1.94 -15.57
N ALA A 36 -23.76 1.46 -16.68
CA ALA A 36 -23.28 1.78 -18.02
C ALA A 36 -23.28 3.28 -18.34
N ARG A 37 -24.22 4.05 -17.77
CA ARG A 37 -24.31 5.50 -17.98
C ARG A 37 -23.36 6.33 -17.12
N TRP A 38 -23.17 5.93 -15.87
CA TRP A 38 -22.50 6.77 -14.88
C TRP A 38 -21.11 6.28 -14.52
N GLN A 39 -20.90 4.96 -14.47
CA GLN A 39 -19.65 4.39 -13.99
C GLN A 39 -18.49 4.79 -14.90
N GLY A 40 -17.38 5.21 -14.27
CA GLY A 40 -16.22 5.76 -14.95
C GLY A 40 -16.38 7.20 -15.43
N GLY A 41 -17.61 7.75 -15.37
CA GLY A 41 -17.90 9.13 -15.76
C GLY A 41 -17.32 10.15 -14.79
N THR A 42 -17.03 11.34 -15.31
CA THR A 42 -16.64 12.50 -14.49
C THR A 42 -17.90 13.28 -14.11
N VAL A 43 -17.98 13.68 -12.85
CA VAL A 43 -19.10 14.44 -12.31
C VAL A 43 -18.61 15.62 -11.49
N LEU A 44 -19.43 16.67 -11.43
CA LEU A 44 -19.32 17.78 -10.51
C LEU A 44 -20.38 17.64 -9.42
N VAL A 45 -19.94 17.56 -8.18
CA VAL A 45 -20.78 17.28 -7.01
C VAL A 45 -21.43 18.57 -6.54
N ARG A 46 -22.76 18.68 -6.61
CA ARG A 46 -23.50 19.94 -6.35
C ARG A 46 -23.86 20.18 -4.88
N LEU A 47 -23.36 19.34 -3.98
CA LEU A 47 -23.63 19.40 -2.55
C LEU A 47 -22.32 19.24 -1.77
N PRO A 48 -22.22 19.79 -0.55
CA PRO A 48 -21.05 19.55 0.30
C PRO A 48 -20.98 18.06 0.68
N ILE A 49 -19.76 17.54 0.77
CA ILE A 49 -19.46 16.13 1.05
C ILE A 49 -18.33 16.02 2.08
N ALA A 50 -18.06 14.82 2.56
CA ALA A 50 -17.02 14.56 3.54
C ALA A 50 -16.27 13.25 3.25
N SER A 51 -14.95 13.25 3.46
CA SER A 51 -14.09 12.06 3.34
C SER A 51 -12.99 12.11 4.40
N SER A 52 -12.57 10.95 4.88
CA SER A 52 -11.39 10.80 5.74
C SER A 52 -10.11 10.66 4.93
N CYS A 53 -10.22 10.45 3.61
CA CYS A 53 -9.09 10.30 2.69
C CYS A 53 -8.09 9.20 3.13
N ASP A 54 -8.60 8.14 3.75
CA ASP A 54 -7.84 7.00 4.27
C ASP A 54 -7.82 5.80 3.31
N GLY A 55 -8.27 6.01 2.06
CA GLY A 55 -8.36 4.98 1.03
C GLY A 55 -9.69 4.21 1.01
N PHE A 56 -10.58 4.45 1.97
CA PHE A 56 -11.91 3.83 2.04
C PHE A 56 -13.03 4.81 1.66
N PHE A 57 -14.14 4.27 1.14
CA PHE A 57 -15.32 5.09 0.86
C PHE A 57 -16.03 5.44 2.17
N ASN A 58 -16.11 6.73 2.48
CA ASN A 58 -16.82 7.19 3.67
C ASN A 58 -18.29 7.47 3.38
N ASP A 59 -19.15 7.06 4.31
CA ASP A 59 -20.58 7.23 4.19
C ASP A 59 -20.99 8.71 4.28
N ASN A 60 -21.79 9.13 3.31
CA ASN A 60 -22.36 10.46 3.17
C ASN A 60 -23.88 10.30 3.00
N ASP A 61 -24.62 10.38 4.09
CA ASP A 61 -26.07 10.22 4.11
C ASP A 61 -26.74 11.51 3.61
N VAL A 62 -27.36 11.46 2.43
CA VAL A 62 -27.94 12.64 1.78
C VAL A 62 -29.34 12.93 2.35
N VAL A 63 -29.51 14.09 2.97
CA VAL A 63 -30.79 14.57 3.53
C VAL A 63 -31.14 15.92 2.90
N GLY A 64 -32.05 15.90 1.93
CA GLY A 64 -32.37 17.09 1.13
C GLY A 64 -31.17 17.53 0.29
N SER A 65 -30.62 18.71 0.61
CA SER A 65 -29.41 19.29 -0.01
C SER A 65 -28.19 19.25 0.92
N ARG A 66 -28.27 18.53 2.04
CA ARG A 66 -27.20 18.39 3.03
C ARG A 66 -26.70 16.95 3.09
N VAL A 67 -25.53 16.78 3.66
CA VAL A 67 -24.92 15.48 3.92
C VAL A 67 -24.61 15.34 5.41
N ASP A 68 -25.03 14.25 6.01
CA ASP A 68 -24.54 13.80 7.30
C ASP A 68 -23.39 12.79 7.10
N SER A 69 -22.30 13.00 7.81
CA SER A 69 -21.11 12.15 7.75
C SER A 69 -20.24 12.36 8.98
N LYS A 70 -19.49 11.32 9.37
CA LYS A 70 -18.51 11.37 10.46
C LYS A 70 -17.07 11.51 9.96
N ALA A 71 -16.89 11.66 8.65
CA ALA A 71 -15.58 11.79 8.04
C ALA A 71 -14.84 13.06 8.50
N ARG A 72 -13.50 12.99 8.50
CA ARG A 72 -12.61 14.03 9.03
C ARG A 72 -12.64 15.32 8.21
N HIS A 73 -12.52 15.21 6.89
CA HIS A 73 -12.43 16.35 5.99
C HIS A 73 -13.79 16.68 5.40
N ARG A 74 -14.10 17.97 5.32
CA ARG A 74 -15.30 18.51 4.68
C ARG A 74 -14.90 19.20 3.39
N PHE A 75 -15.64 18.95 2.33
CA PHE A 75 -15.47 19.58 1.04
C PHE A 75 -16.76 20.32 0.70
N ASP A 76 -16.61 21.53 0.18
CA ASP A 76 -17.73 22.32 -0.28
C ASP A 76 -18.38 21.71 -1.52
N ALA A 77 -19.55 22.22 -1.92
CA ALA A 77 -20.10 21.86 -3.23
C ALA A 77 -19.14 22.32 -4.36
N GLY A 78 -19.28 21.72 -5.53
CA GLY A 78 -18.47 22.00 -6.72
C GLY A 78 -17.22 21.12 -6.88
N GLU A 79 -17.10 20.06 -6.09
CA GLU A 79 -15.98 19.09 -6.21
C GLU A 79 -16.07 18.30 -7.52
N VAL A 80 -14.92 18.09 -8.16
CA VAL A 80 -14.80 17.19 -9.31
C VAL A 80 -14.52 15.77 -8.81
N ALA A 81 -15.27 14.80 -9.29
CA ALA A 81 -15.13 13.41 -8.91
C ALA A 81 -15.32 12.47 -10.10
N ARG A 82 -14.77 11.26 -9.98
CA ARG A 82 -15.06 10.13 -10.86
C ARG A 82 -16.03 9.19 -10.16
N VAL A 83 -17.04 8.71 -10.89
CA VAL A 83 -17.94 7.67 -10.39
C VAL A 83 -17.24 6.32 -10.50
N ASP A 84 -16.91 5.69 -9.38
CA ASP A 84 -16.28 4.36 -9.35
C ASP A 84 -17.32 3.24 -9.49
N ARG A 85 -18.45 3.37 -8.78
CA ARG A 85 -19.52 2.37 -8.75
C ARG A 85 -20.86 2.99 -8.38
N ILE A 86 -21.93 2.38 -8.87
CA ILE A 86 -23.30 2.63 -8.41
C ILE A 86 -23.87 1.30 -7.92
N ASN A 87 -24.52 1.32 -6.76
CA ASN A 87 -25.28 0.18 -6.25
C ASN A 87 -26.72 0.61 -5.96
N VAL A 88 -27.68 0.00 -6.63
CA VAL A 88 -29.10 0.32 -6.41
C VAL A 88 -29.63 -0.53 -5.26
N LYS A 89 -30.23 0.11 -4.25
CA LYS A 89 -30.92 -0.55 -3.13
C LYS A 89 -32.42 -0.25 -3.21
N ARG A 90 -33.20 -0.94 -2.40
CA ARG A 90 -34.67 -0.83 -2.41
C ARG A 90 -35.20 0.60 -2.23
N ASN A 91 -34.58 1.38 -1.35
CA ASN A 91 -35.03 2.71 -0.93
C ASN A 91 -33.92 3.79 -1.04
N ARG A 92 -32.80 3.45 -1.68
CA ARG A 92 -31.68 4.37 -1.89
C ARG A 92 -30.79 3.91 -3.04
N VAL A 93 -29.96 4.79 -3.56
CA VAL A 93 -28.84 4.46 -4.44
C VAL A 93 -27.55 4.88 -3.75
N ASP A 94 -26.58 3.96 -3.70
CA ASP A 94 -25.26 4.20 -3.13
C ASP A 94 -24.29 4.49 -4.29
N VAL A 95 -23.78 5.72 -4.38
CA VAL A 95 -22.84 6.15 -5.43
C VAL A 95 -21.46 6.33 -4.82
N GLN A 96 -20.51 5.54 -5.29
CA GLN A 96 -19.11 5.59 -4.90
C GLN A 96 -18.36 6.55 -5.82
N LEU A 97 -17.78 7.59 -5.22
CA LEU A 97 -17.08 8.68 -5.87
C LEU A 97 -15.62 8.73 -5.40
N GLU A 98 -14.71 8.95 -6.33
CA GLU A 98 -13.31 9.27 -6.07
C GLU A 98 -13.06 10.72 -6.47
N LEU A 99 -12.67 11.57 -5.52
CA LEU A 99 -12.40 12.99 -5.80
C LEU A 99 -11.15 13.12 -6.67
N SER A 100 -11.22 13.99 -7.67
CA SER A 100 -10.09 14.26 -8.57
C SER A 100 -8.94 14.96 -7.86
N GLU A 101 -9.26 15.80 -6.87
CA GLU A 101 -8.28 16.48 -6.03
C GLU A 101 -8.23 15.80 -4.66
N GLY A 102 -7.05 15.32 -4.26
CA GLY A 102 -6.83 14.74 -2.95
C GLY A 102 -6.67 15.79 -1.85
N VAL A 103 -6.13 15.34 -0.73
CA VAL A 103 -5.57 16.22 0.32
C VAL A 103 -4.10 15.89 0.50
N LEU A 104 -3.36 16.86 1.03
CA LEU A 104 -1.97 16.66 1.43
C LEU A 104 -1.94 16.61 2.96
N GLU A 105 -1.62 15.46 3.53
CA GLU A 105 -1.57 15.29 4.99
C GLU A 105 -0.13 15.28 5.48
N GLU A 106 0.11 16.03 6.56
CA GLU A 106 1.38 16.06 7.26
C GLU A 106 1.60 14.78 8.08
N VAL A 107 2.80 14.21 7.96
CA VAL A 107 3.27 13.05 8.71
C VAL A 107 4.61 13.40 9.35
N GLN A 108 4.70 13.27 10.67
CA GLN A 108 5.96 13.48 11.39
C GLN A 108 6.76 12.19 11.47
N ASP A 109 8.02 12.23 11.04
CA ASP A 109 8.96 11.12 11.19
C ASP A 109 10.35 11.63 11.60
N GLY A 110 10.68 11.41 12.87
CA GLY A 110 11.86 12.03 13.48
C GLY A 110 11.75 13.55 13.46
N PRO A 111 12.78 14.28 12.99
CA PRO A 111 12.76 15.74 12.90
C PRO A 111 12.12 16.26 11.60
N PHE A 112 11.60 15.38 10.73
CA PHE A 112 11.08 15.76 9.42
C PHE A 112 9.56 15.81 9.39
N THR A 113 9.01 16.85 8.78
CA THR A 113 7.62 16.92 8.37
C THR A 113 7.52 16.44 6.92
N LEU A 114 6.92 15.26 6.73
CA LEU A 114 6.65 14.68 5.43
C LEU A 114 5.21 14.93 5.04
N TYR A 115 4.90 14.78 3.75
CA TYR A 115 3.58 15.04 3.20
C TYR A 115 3.12 13.86 2.36
N ASP A 116 2.01 13.26 2.77
CA ASP A 116 1.38 12.15 2.05
C ASP A 116 0.20 12.66 1.20
N ALA A 117 0.20 12.29 -0.08
CA ALA A 117 -0.87 12.62 -1.01
C ALA A 117 -2.00 11.60 -0.86
N LYS A 118 -3.08 12.02 -0.20
CA LYS A 118 -4.22 11.16 0.07
C LYS A 118 -5.31 11.31 -0.98
N VAL A 119 -5.80 10.18 -1.47
CA VAL A 119 -7.00 10.11 -2.32
C VAL A 119 -8.24 10.09 -1.43
N CYS A 120 -9.23 10.91 -1.78
CA CYS A 120 -10.47 11.04 -1.02
C CYS A 120 -11.60 10.28 -1.71
N LYS A 121 -12.19 9.33 -0.99
CA LYS A 121 -13.26 8.46 -1.47
C LYS A 121 -14.55 8.67 -0.68
N VAL A 122 -15.66 8.76 -1.39
CA VAL A 122 -16.96 9.18 -0.85
C VAL A 122 -18.04 8.22 -1.33
N GLN A 123 -18.89 7.75 -0.42
CA GLN A 123 -20.10 7.01 -0.77
C GLN A 123 -21.34 7.84 -0.46
N LEU A 124 -21.95 8.41 -1.51
CA LEU A 124 -23.23 9.10 -1.38
C LEU A 124 -24.34 8.07 -1.23
N LYS A 125 -25.07 8.12 -0.12
CA LYS A 125 -26.27 7.33 0.11
C LYS A 125 -27.48 8.21 -0.17
N VAL A 126 -27.99 8.12 -1.40
CA VAL A 126 -29.05 9.01 -1.90
C VAL A 126 -30.41 8.33 -1.72
N PRO A 127 -31.31 8.84 -0.87
CA PRO A 127 -32.65 8.29 -0.74
C PRO A 127 -33.41 8.39 -2.07
N VAL A 128 -34.12 7.32 -2.42
CA VAL A 128 -35.06 7.29 -3.55
C VAL A 128 -36.37 6.65 -3.08
N PRO A 129 -37.53 7.04 -3.66
CA PRO A 129 -38.79 6.37 -3.36
C PRO A 129 -38.71 4.85 -3.58
N ASP A 130 -39.39 4.07 -2.72
CA ASP A 130 -39.52 2.62 -2.89
C ASP A 130 -40.05 2.31 -4.30
N ARG A 131 -39.41 1.36 -4.99
CA ARG A 131 -39.75 0.94 -6.37
C ARG A 131 -39.54 2.01 -7.46
N SER A 132 -38.59 2.92 -7.26
CA SER A 132 -38.15 3.83 -8.32
C SER A 132 -37.57 3.06 -9.52
N ASP A 133 -37.92 3.46 -10.74
CA ASP A 133 -37.28 2.95 -11.96
C ASP A 133 -35.91 3.61 -12.20
N GLY A 134 -35.13 3.07 -13.14
CA GLY A 134 -33.81 3.59 -13.47
C GLY A 134 -33.83 5.06 -13.93
N ALA A 135 -34.91 5.51 -14.57
CA ALA A 135 -35.06 6.89 -15.03
C ALA A 135 -35.32 7.88 -13.88
N ALA A 136 -36.10 7.48 -12.88
CA ALA A 136 -36.32 8.24 -11.66
C ALA A 136 -35.03 8.36 -10.83
N VAL A 137 -34.26 7.27 -10.75
CA VAL A 137 -32.93 7.29 -10.11
C VAL A 137 -31.97 8.22 -10.89
N ASP A 138 -31.93 8.14 -12.23
CA ASP A 138 -31.07 9.01 -13.06
C ASP A 138 -31.39 10.50 -12.85
N ARG A 139 -32.68 10.87 -12.84
CA ARG A 139 -33.11 12.25 -12.54
C ARG A 139 -32.67 12.69 -11.15
N ARG A 140 -32.86 11.84 -10.14
CA ARG A 140 -32.45 12.14 -8.77
C ARG A 140 -30.94 12.32 -8.64
N LEU A 141 -30.15 11.50 -9.33
CA LEU A 141 -28.70 11.67 -9.39
C LEU A 141 -28.30 12.96 -10.12
N ALA A 142 -28.97 13.33 -11.21
CA ALA A 142 -28.69 14.55 -11.96
C ALA A 142 -28.97 15.86 -11.19
N GLU A 143 -29.80 15.80 -10.15
CA GLU A 143 -29.99 16.92 -9.21
C GLU A 143 -28.74 17.15 -8.33
N LEU A 144 -28.03 16.07 -7.99
CA LEU A 144 -26.90 16.08 -7.06
C LEU A 144 -25.54 16.08 -7.78
N LEU A 145 -25.48 15.53 -8.98
CA LEU A 145 -24.27 15.29 -9.75
C LEU A 145 -24.48 15.82 -11.18
N GLU A 146 -23.64 16.77 -11.57
CA GLU A 146 -23.56 17.23 -12.95
C GLU A 146 -22.59 16.36 -13.72
N ARG A 147 -23.08 15.59 -14.69
CA ARG A 147 -22.22 14.83 -15.60
C ARG A 147 -21.48 15.78 -16.53
N VAL A 148 -20.17 15.61 -16.62
CA VAL A 148 -19.31 16.32 -17.57
C VAL A 148 -18.50 15.30 -18.38
N GLY A 149 -18.07 15.67 -19.59
CA GLY A 149 -17.30 14.80 -20.46
C GLY A 149 -15.85 14.59 -20.01
N SER A 150 -15.29 15.52 -19.21
CA SER A 150 -13.92 15.45 -18.72
C SER A 150 -13.68 16.31 -17.48
N VAL A 151 -12.55 16.07 -16.79
CA VAL A 151 -12.08 16.93 -15.70
C VAL A 151 -11.89 18.36 -16.17
N ARG A 152 -11.30 18.58 -17.36
CA ARG A 152 -11.12 19.92 -17.94
C ARG A 152 -12.45 20.65 -18.17
N GLU A 153 -13.49 19.93 -18.56
CA GLU A 153 -14.83 20.50 -18.74
C GLU A 153 -15.47 20.84 -17.39
N ALA A 154 -15.32 19.98 -16.37
CA ALA A 154 -15.73 20.33 -15.01
C ALA A 154 -15.03 21.60 -14.51
N GLU A 155 -13.72 21.72 -14.72
CA GLU A 155 -12.95 22.90 -14.31
C GLU A 155 -13.31 24.18 -15.08
N ALA A 156 -13.89 24.05 -16.27
CA ALA A 156 -14.46 25.18 -17.01
C ALA A 156 -15.91 25.49 -16.61
N SER A 157 -16.57 24.61 -15.86
CA SER A 157 -17.95 24.78 -15.43
C SER A 157 -18.05 25.89 -14.36
N PRO A 158 -19.06 26.77 -14.42
CA PRO A 158 -19.30 27.76 -13.37
C PRO A 158 -19.65 27.13 -12.01
N GLY A 159 -19.98 25.84 -11.99
CA GLY A 159 -20.24 25.10 -10.75
C GLY A 159 -18.97 24.64 -10.02
N TRP A 160 -17.79 24.73 -10.64
CA TRP A 160 -16.56 24.26 -10.02
C TRP A 160 -16.10 25.23 -8.94
N ASN A 161 -15.75 24.69 -7.77
CA ASN A 161 -15.36 25.50 -6.63
C ASN A 161 -13.89 25.97 -6.67
N GLY A 162 -13.15 25.63 -7.71
CA GLY A 162 -11.75 26.03 -7.87
C GLY A 162 -10.78 25.28 -6.97
N ARG A 163 -11.23 24.29 -6.18
CA ARG A 163 -10.35 23.60 -5.23
C ARG A 163 -9.24 22.87 -5.97
N ARG A 164 -8.02 23.05 -5.47
CA ARG A 164 -6.82 22.30 -5.84
C ARG A 164 -6.21 21.71 -4.58
N ARG A 165 -5.57 20.55 -4.69
CA ARG A 165 -4.71 20.04 -3.62
C ARG A 165 -3.63 21.08 -3.31
N ALA A 166 -3.30 21.25 -2.03
CA ALA A 166 -2.18 22.08 -1.61
C ALA A 166 -0.88 21.64 -2.30
N SER A 167 -0.06 22.61 -2.71
CA SER A 167 1.29 22.35 -3.19
C SER A 167 2.18 21.87 -2.05
N TYR A 168 3.17 21.04 -2.38
CA TYR A 168 4.24 20.74 -1.45
C TYR A 168 5.02 22.02 -1.09
N PRO A 169 5.68 22.05 0.08
CA PRO A 169 6.66 23.09 0.39
C PRO A 169 7.72 23.22 -0.72
N PRO A 170 8.24 24.44 -0.98
CA PRO A 170 9.21 24.66 -2.06
C PRO A 170 10.51 23.87 -1.89
N ASP A 171 10.88 23.53 -0.66
CA ASP A 171 12.06 22.79 -0.23
C ASP A 171 11.78 21.29 0.04
N TYR A 172 10.63 20.78 -0.43
CA TYR A 172 10.21 19.41 -0.07
C TYR A 172 11.13 18.32 -0.64
N GLU A 173 11.70 18.51 -1.83
CA GLU A 173 12.67 17.55 -2.39
C GLU A 173 13.96 17.49 -1.57
N GLU A 174 14.43 18.62 -1.05
CA GLU A 174 15.58 18.69 -0.14
C GLU A 174 15.24 17.97 1.18
N THR A 175 14.02 18.18 1.68
CA THR A 175 13.50 17.49 2.87
C THR A 175 13.47 15.97 2.67
N LEU A 176 13.02 15.49 1.51
CA LEU A 176 13.00 14.05 1.18
C LEU A 176 14.42 13.46 1.10
N ALA A 177 15.36 14.17 0.47
CA ALA A 177 16.76 13.73 0.39
C ALA A 177 17.41 13.66 1.78
N ALA A 178 17.21 14.69 2.61
CA ALA A 178 17.70 14.72 3.97
C ALA A 178 17.07 13.63 4.85
N HIS A 179 15.76 13.37 4.69
CA HIS A 179 15.06 12.28 5.38
C HIS A 179 15.61 10.92 5.00
N ALA A 180 15.87 10.67 3.71
CA ALA A 180 16.44 9.40 3.24
C ALA A 180 17.85 9.17 3.81
N ALA A 181 18.70 10.18 3.82
CA ALA A 181 20.03 10.13 4.44
C ALA A 181 19.94 9.86 5.95
N TRP A 182 19.02 10.54 6.64
CA TRP A 182 18.78 10.32 8.06
C TRP A 182 18.30 8.90 8.34
N LYS A 183 17.32 8.36 7.59
CA LYS A 183 16.86 6.97 7.75
C LYS A 183 17.96 5.96 7.53
N ALA A 184 18.79 6.14 6.50
CA ALA A 184 19.95 5.28 6.26
C ALA A 184 20.92 5.31 7.45
N ALA A 185 21.18 6.50 8.00
CA ALA A 185 22.02 6.65 9.19
C ALA A 185 21.42 5.94 10.42
N GLN A 186 20.09 6.03 10.64
CA GLN A 186 19.42 5.33 11.75
C GLN A 186 19.54 3.80 11.61
N VAL A 187 19.33 3.25 10.41
CA VAL A 187 19.47 1.81 10.14
C VAL A 187 20.92 1.36 10.37
N ASN A 188 21.89 2.09 9.81
CA ASN A 188 23.30 1.77 9.96
C ASN A 188 23.78 1.85 11.42
N ALA A 189 23.30 2.83 12.18
CA ALA A 189 23.58 2.94 13.60
C ALA A 189 23.01 1.74 14.39
N ALA A 190 21.78 1.29 14.07
CA ALA A 190 21.19 0.11 14.70
C ALA A 190 21.96 -1.18 14.35
N VAL A 191 22.41 -1.34 13.10
CA VAL A 191 23.26 -2.46 12.68
C VAL A 191 24.58 -2.44 13.44
N GLN A 192 25.25 -1.29 13.52
CA GLN A 192 26.51 -1.14 14.24
C GLN A 192 26.35 -1.47 15.73
N ALA A 193 25.33 -0.91 16.39
CA ALA A 193 25.07 -1.20 17.80
C ALA A 193 24.83 -2.70 18.04
N ARG A 194 24.07 -3.37 17.16
CA ARG A 194 23.85 -4.82 17.27
C ARG A 194 25.13 -5.62 17.06
N MET A 195 26.02 -5.16 16.18
CA MET A 195 27.34 -5.76 16.00
C MET A 195 28.20 -5.58 17.26
N ASP A 196 28.21 -4.39 17.85
CA ASP A 196 28.97 -4.11 19.08
C ASP A 196 28.49 -5.03 20.23
N ASP A 197 27.17 -5.19 20.41
CA ASP A 197 26.59 -6.14 21.37
C ASP A 197 27.05 -7.59 21.12
N ALA A 198 27.09 -8.01 19.84
CA ALA A 198 27.49 -9.36 19.48
C ALA A 198 29.00 -9.58 19.71
N ILE A 199 29.84 -8.56 19.50
CA ILE A 199 31.27 -8.59 19.84
C ILE A 199 31.44 -8.74 21.35
N GLU A 200 30.71 -7.97 22.16
CA GLU A 200 30.81 -8.04 23.61
C GLU A 200 30.36 -9.41 24.15
N GLU A 201 29.25 -9.96 23.65
CA GLU A 201 28.81 -11.31 24.03
C GLU A 201 29.81 -12.40 23.61
N ALA A 202 30.39 -12.30 22.41
CA ALA A 202 31.43 -13.24 21.97
C ALA A 202 32.69 -13.16 22.84
N ALA A 203 33.10 -11.95 23.24
CA ALA A 203 34.22 -11.75 24.16
C ALA A 203 33.94 -12.38 25.54
N ARG A 204 32.75 -12.14 26.12
CA ARG A 204 32.33 -12.73 27.40
C ARG A 204 32.35 -14.26 27.39
N VAL A 205 32.02 -14.89 26.27
CA VAL A 205 32.14 -16.36 26.13
C VAL A 205 33.61 -16.78 26.09
N THR A 206 34.42 -16.07 25.29
CA THR A 206 35.85 -16.35 25.12
C THR A 206 36.61 -16.26 26.45
N ASP A 207 36.30 -15.26 27.29
CA ASP A 207 36.91 -15.07 28.62
C ASP A 207 36.61 -16.22 29.61
N ARG A 208 35.56 -17.01 29.35
CA ARG A 208 35.14 -18.13 30.20
C ARG A 208 35.50 -19.49 29.62
N VAL A 209 36.18 -19.55 28.48
CA VAL A 209 36.64 -20.81 27.89
C VAL A 209 37.59 -21.50 28.85
N ARG A 210 37.33 -22.77 29.13
CA ARG A 210 38.14 -23.59 30.04
C ARG A 210 38.94 -24.64 29.29
N ALA A 211 40.02 -25.11 29.89
CA ALA A 211 40.97 -26.00 29.24
C ALA A 211 40.69 -27.51 29.44
N GLU A 212 39.63 -27.89 30.17
CA GLU A 212 39.32 -29.30 30.40
C GLU A 212 38.90 -29.98 29.08
N PRO A 213 39.43 -31.17 28.76
CA PRO A 213 39.14 -31.86 27.49
C PRO A 213 37.65 -32.03 27.20
N ASP A 214 36.87 -32.50 28.18
CA ASP A 214 35.43 -32.68 28.07
C ASP A 214 34.69 -31.37 27.70
N TYR A 215 35.11 -30.24 28.30
CA TYR A 215 34.54 -28.93 28.01
C TYR A 215 34.87 -28.52 26.57
N LEU A 216 36.13 -28.64 26.15
CA LEU A 216 36.57 -28.28 24.81
C LEU A 216 35.89 -29.11 23.71
N ASP A 217 35.71 -30.41 23.95
CA ASP A 217 34.96 -31.30 23.06
C ASP A 217 33.50 -30.85 22.90
N GLY A 218 32.87 -30.46 24.01
CA GLY A 218 31.53 -29.89 24.00
C GLY A 218 31.49 -28.57 23.23
N PHE A 219 32.43 -27.69 23.51
CA PHE A 219 32.56 -26.38 22.88
C PHE A 219 32.70 -26.46 21.36
N ALA A 220 33.57 -27.33 20.86
CA ALA A 220 33.73 -27.57 19.43
C ALA A 220 32.41 -28.06 18.79
N ALA A 221 31.74 -29.03 19.42
CA ALA A 221 30.45 -29.53 18.94
C ALA A 221 29.35 -28.46 18.95
N GLY A 222 29.37 -27.57 19.94
CA GLY A 222 28.43 -26.44 20.04
C GLY A 222 28.66 -25.41 18.94
N LEU A 223 29.93 -25.10 18.65
CA LEU A 223 30.32 -24.18 17.59
C LEU A 223 29.87 -24.69 16.22
N ASP A 224 30.13 -25.97 15.93
CA ASP A 224 29.67 -26.61 14.70
C ASP A 224 28.14 -26.55 14.56
N LYS A 225 27.41 -26.77 15.66
CA LYS A 225 25.94 -26.70 15.65
C LYS A 225 25.42 -25.30 15.30
N ALA A 226 26.06 -24.26 15.82
CA ALA A 226 25.63 -22.87 15.59
C ALA A 226 25.85 -22.38 14.16
N ARG A 227 26.80 -22.99 13.42
CA ARG A 227 27.06 -22.69 12.01
C ARG A 227 25.85 -22.97 11.11
N ASP A 228 25.03 -23.94 11.48
CA ASP A 228 23.86 -24.37 10.69
C ASP A 228 22.59 -23.57 11.01
N LEU A 229 22.68 -22.54 11.86
CA LEU A 229 21.53 -21.71 12.21
C LEU A 229 21.09 -20.84 11.01
N TYR A 230 19.78 -20.72 10.82
CA TYR A 230 19.20 -19.82 9.83
C TYR A 230 19.09 -18.40 10.39
N TYR A 231 19.63 -17.41 9.67
CA TYR A 231 19.72 -16.01 10.13
C TYR A 231 18.64 -15.06 9.56
N GLY A 232 17.86 -15.45 8.55
CA GLY A 232 16.75 -14.63 8.06
C GLY A 232 17.20 -13.34 7.36
N ASP A 233 16.36 -12.31 7.41
CA ASP A 233 16.61 -10.98 6.83
C ASP A 233 17.21 -9.99 7.85
N CYS A 234 17.63 -8.82 7.37
CA CYS A 234 18.25 -7.79 8.20
C CYS A 234 17.37 -7.31 9.37
N PRO A 235 16.06 -7.03 9.19
CA PRO A 235 15.18 -6.73 10.33
C PRO A 235 15.13 -7.85 11.38
N SER A 236 15.08 -9.11 10.94
CA SER A 236 15.11 -10.27 11.83
C SER A 236 16.42 -10.37 12.60
N LEU A 237 17.56 -10.07 11.97
CA LEU A 237 18.88 -10.11 12.60
C LEU A 237 19.02 -9.09 13.74
N LEU A 238 18.44 -7.90 13.59
CA LEU A 238 18.48 -6.85 14.61
C LEU A 238 17.78 -7.26 15.91
N THR A 239 16.80 -8.16 15.84
CA THR A 239 16.00 -8.60 16.99
C THR A 239 16.30 -10.04 17.42
N LYS A 240 17.17 -10.75 16.68
CA LYS A 240 17.47 -12.16 16.93
C LYS A 240 18.22 -12.35 18.24
N THR A 241 17.70 -13.20 19.10
CA THR A 241 18.31 -13.58 20.38
C THR A 241 18.87 -14.98 20.34
N PHE A 242 19.93 -15.23 21.11
CA PHE A 242 20.46 -16.58 21.29
C PHE A 242 19.45 -17.45 22.06
N SER A 243 19.20 -18.66 21.55
CA SER A 243 18.45 -19.69 22.24
C SER A 243 19.23 -21.00 22.10
N PRO A 244 19.73 -21.59 23.20
CA PRO A 244 20.52 -22.81 23.11
C PRO A 244 19.65 -23.96 22.60
N SER A 245 20.18 -24.73 21.65
CA SER A 245 19.59 -26.01 21.27
C SER A 245 20.03 -27.09 22.27
N SER A 246 19.14 -28.03 22.55
CA SER A 246 19.47 -29.19 23.37
C SER A 246 20.47 -30.10 22.65
N GLY A 247 21.41 -30.66 23.40
CA GLY A 247 22.41 -31.60 22.91
C GLY A 247 23.13 -32.29 24.08
N GLY A 248 23.86 -33.37 23.79
CA GLY A 248 24.68 -34.06 24.79
C GLY A 248 23.94 -34.96 25.77
N GLY A 249 22.90 -35.68 25.34
CA GLY A 249 22.29 -36.74 26.15
C GLY A 249 23.36 -37.75 26.61
N GLY A 250 23.46 -37.98 27.92
CA GLY A 250 24.47 -38.86 28.52
C GLY A 250 25.89 -38.29 28.62
N LYS A 251 26.10 -37.00 28.30
CA LYS A 251 27.40 -36.31 28.44
C LYS A 251 27.59 -35.69 29.82
N SER A 252 28.85 -35.43 30.18
CA SER A 252 29.22 -34.78 31.44
C SER A 252 28.65 -33.36 31.54
N SER A 253 28.61 -32.80 32.76
CA SER A 253 28.22 -31.41 32.97
C SER A 253 29.19 -30.43 32.31
N ASP A 254 30.50 -30.73 32.31
CA ASP A 254 31.52 -29.91 31.65
C ASP A 254 31.32 -29.90 30.13
N TRP A 255 31.07 -31.05 29.51
CA TRP A 255 30.75 -31.12 28.08
C TRP A 255 29.51 -30.30 27.73
N ARG A 256 28.43 -30.39 28.52
CA ARG A 256 27.19 -29.64 28.25
C ARG A 256 27.39 -28.12 28.38
N ARG A 257 28.18 -27.67 29.36
CA ARG A 257 28.57 -26.25 29.48
C ARG A 257 29.37 -25.80 28.28
N GLY A 258 30.38 -26.56 27.87
CA GLY A 258 31.15 -26.30 26.66
C GLY A 258 30.23 -26.19 25.44
N TYR A 259 29.32 -27.13 25.26
CA TYR A 259 28.37 -27.14 24.14
C TYR A 259 27.45 -25.92 24.09
N GLU A 260 26.97 -25.42 25.22
CA GLU A 260 26.19 -24.17 25.27
C GLU A 260 27.05 -22.95 24.94
N ASP A 261 28.25 -22.85 25.53
CA ASP A 261 29.19 -21.76 25.28
C ASP A 261 29.62 -21.73 23.80
N GLY A 262 29.93 -22.89 23.21
CA GLY A 262 30.28 -23.02 21.81
C GLY A 262 29.15 -22.59 20.87
N GLN A 263 27.90 -22.98 21.18
CA GLN A 263 26.73 -22.50 20.43
C GLN A 263 26.56 -20.99 20.54
N ARG A 264 26.72 -20.43 21.74
CA ARG A 264 26.59 -18.99 21.99
C ARG A 264 27.65 -18.22 21.21
N LEU A 265 28.91 -18.65 21.25
CA LEU A 265 29.97 -18.03 20.47
C LEU A 265 29.67 -18.10 18.97
N GLY A 266 29.36 -19.30 18.45
CA GLY A 266 29.06 -19.48 17.03
C GLY A 266 27.87 -18.64 16.58
N PHE A 267 26.84 -18.50 17.42
CA PHE A 267 25.69 -17.64 17.15
C PHE A 267 26.11 -16.18 16.95
N HIS A 268 26.89 -15.61 17.87
CA HIS A 268 27.30 -14.22 17.79
C HIS A 268 28.30 -13.96 16.65
N VAL A 269 29.19 -14.91 16.37
CA VAL A 269 30.14 -14.82 15.25
C VAL A 269 29.42 -14.82 13.89
N GLU A 270 28.47 -15.74 13.68
CA GLU A 270 27.71 -15.77 12.44
C GLU A 270 26.77 -14.55 12.35
N LEU A 271 26.14 -14.14 13.44
CA LEU A 271 25.35 -12.90 13.49
C LEU A 271 26.16 -11.70 12.99
N LEU A 272 27.40 -11.54 13.44
CA LEU A 272 28.32 -10.49 12.97
C LEU A 272 28.59 -10.57 11.47
N ARG A 273 28.78 -11.77 10.95
CA ARG A 273 29.02 -11.99 9.52
C ARG A 273 27.83 -11.53 8.67
N TYR A 274 26.61 -11.86 9.08
CA TYR A 274 25.40 -11.47 8.35
C TYR A 274 25.09 -9.98 8.50
N LEU A 275 25.24 -9.40 9.70
CA LEU A 275 24.97 -7.98 9.95
C LEU A 275 25.82 -7.03 9.11
N ARG A 276 27.05 -7.42 8.74
CA ARG A 276 27.88 -6.64 7.80
C ARG A 276 27.20 -6.40 6.45
N GLY A 277 26.35 -7.32 6.01
CA GLY A 277 25.57 -7.16 4.77
C GLY A 277 24.33 -6.29 4.92
N CYS A 278 24.01 -5.84 6.13
CA CYS A 278 22.79 -5.08 6.43
C CYS A 278 22.99 -3.56 6.44
N PHE A 279 24.22 -3.08 6.26
CA PHE A 279 24.45 -1.65 6.04
C PHE A 279 23.78 -1.22 4.74
N VAL A 280 23.04 -0.12 4.81
CA VAL A 280 22.41 0.51 3.67
C VAL A 280 23.25 1.69 3.19
N PRO A 281 23.34 1.95 1.88
CA PRO A 281 24.03 3.12 1.37
C PRO A 281 23.35 4.39 1.92
N VAL A 282 24.15 5.36 2.36
CA VAL A 282 23.65 6.68 2.72
C VAL A 282 23.58 7.52 1.44
N PRO A 283 22.39 7.97 1.00
CA PRO A 283 22.27 8.90 -0.12
C PRO A 283 23.16 10.14 0.09
N PRO A 284 23.73 10.71 -0.99
CA PRO A 284 24.45 11.97 -0.88
C PRO A 284 23.49 13.03 -0.32
N ALA A 285 24.02 13.91 0.54
CA ALA A 285 23.27 15.08 0.98
C ALA A 285 22.93 15.94 -0.25
N PRO A 286 21.76 16.60 -0.28
CA PRO A 286 21.48 17.59 -1.30
C PRO A 286 22.60 18.64 -1.27
N GLU A 287 23.22 18.90 -2.43
CA GLU A 287 24.19 19.96 -2.56
C GLU A 287 23.49 21.28 -2.22
N ALA A 288 24.02 22.02 -1.23
CA ALA A 288 23.48 23.32 -0.89
C ALA A 288 23.66 24.25 -2.11
N LEU A 289 22.54 24.64 -2.74
CA LEU A 289 22.49 25.59 -3.84
C LEU A 289 22.71 27.03 -3.36
#